data_AF-A0A1D8K7U6-F1
#
_entry.id   AF-A0A1D8K7U6-F1
#
_cell.length_a   1.000
_cell.length_b   1.000
_cell.length_c   1.000
_cell.angle_alpha   90.00
_cell.angle_beta   90.00
_cell.angle_gamma   90.00
#
_symmetry.space_group_name_H-M   'P 1'
#
loop_
_entity.id
_entity.type
_entity.pdbx_description
1 polymer ?
#
loop_
_entity_poly.entity_id
_entity_poly.type
_entity_poly.pdbx_seq_one_letter_code
_entity_poly.pdbx_strand_id
1 'polypeptide(L)'
;MELDRWKIRSAVHHFTSYTGVTLPLKLVNPLDDSALDNRNTYFRGYFDGDDRLILCQKVVYGEVELEHRYEYHPNGQLQRAGIKIFDEDSESVMLFDEDGTRIDS
;
A
#
# COMPACT_ATOMS: atom_id res chain seq x y z
N MET A 1 -18.72 -2.87 1.37
CA MET A 1 -18.55 -1.50 0.85
C MET A 1 -17.91 -0.69 1.97
N GLU A 2 -16.58 -0.86 2.14
CA GLU A 2 -15.80 -0.30 3.27
C GLU A 2 -14.40 0.14 2.81
N LEU A 3 -14.26 0.45 1.51
CA LEU A 3 -12.98 0.77 0.86
C LEU A 3 -12.72 2.28 0.78
N ASP A 4 -13.68 3.09 1.22
CA ASP A 4 -13.66 4.54 1.01
C ASP A 4 -13.19 5.32 2.25
N ARG A 5 -13.24 4.71 3.44
CA ARG A 5 -13.00 5.44 4.70
C ARG A 5 -11.56 5.94 4.85
N TRP A 6 -10.58 5.19 4.33
CA TRP A 6 -9.16 5.51 4.43
C TRP A 6 -8.64 6.33 3.24
N LYS A 7 -9.41 6.53 2.17
CA LYS A 7 -9.00 7.38 1.03
C LYS A 7 -9.25 8.86 1.25
N ILE A 8 -10.32 9.20 1.98
CA ILE A 8 -10.90 10.54 2.00
C ILE A 8 -10.03 11.58 2.73
N ARG A 9 -9.08 11.17 3.58
CA ARG A 9 -8.23 12.08 4.37
C ARG A 9 -6.72 11.87 4.19
N SER A 10 -6.34 11.04 3.25
CA SER A 10 -4.95 10.58 3.12
C SER A 10 -4.27 11.29 1.96
N ALA A 11 -2.99 11.63 2.13
CA ALA A 11 -2.19 12.16 1.03
C ALA A 11 -2.00 11.04 -0.01
N VAL A 12 -2.18 11.38 -1.30
CA VAL A 12 -2.07 10.42 -2.40
C VAL A 12 -0.88 10.78 -3.26
N HIS A 13 0.01 9.82 -3.47
CA HIS A 13 1.20 9.98 -4.32
C HIS A 13 1.36 8.81 -5.29
N HIS A 14 1.85 9.11 -6.49
CA HIS A 14 2.09 8.14 -7.55
C HIS A 14 3.58 7.86 -7.70
N PHE A 15 3.93 6.62 -8.03
CA PHE A 15 5.30 6.14 -8.07
C PHE A 15 5.51 5.13 -9.21
N THR A 16 6.73 5.04 -9.74
CA THR A 16 7.01 4.04 -10.79
C THR A 16 7.26 2.65 -10.23
N SER A 17 7.73 2.55 -8.99
CA SER A 17 8.20 1.30 -8.41
C SER A 17 8.22 1.36 -6.88
N TYR A 18 8.61 0.26 -6.26
CA TYR A 18 8.93 0.16 -4.86
C TYR A 18 10.29 -0.51 -4.68
N THR A 19 10.91 -0.33 -3.52
CA THR A 19 12.19 -0.94 -3.17
C THR A 19 12.09 -1.69 -1.84
N GLY A 20 13.01 -2.64 -1.66
CA GLY A 20 13.05 -3.51 -0.49
C GLY A 20 12.14 -4.74 -0.63
N VAL A 21 12.31 -5.65 0.33
CA VAL A 21 11.52 -6.89 0.47
C VAL A 21 10.73 -6.91 1.79
N THR A 22 10.91 -5.88 2.62
CA THR A 22 10.29 -5.72 3.94
C THR A 22 8.99 -4.93 3.83
N LEU A 23 8.05 -5.22 4.71
CA LEU A 23 6.81 -4.45 4.85
C LEU A 23 6.98 -3.37 5.93
N PRO A 24 6.32 -2.21 5.80
CA PRO A 24 5.55 -1.75 4.63
C PRO A 24 6.43 -1.47 3.41
N LEU A 25 5.86 -1.59 2.20
CA LEU A 25 6.60 -1.34 0.95
C LEU A 25 7.10 0.11 0.89
N LYS A 26 8.34 0.31 0.43
CA LYS A 26 8.89 1.64 0.21
C LYS A 26 8.72 2.07 -1.24
N LEU A 27 7.78 2.97 -1.51
CA LEU A 27 7.53 3.50 -2.85
C LEU A 27 8.64 4.48 -3.28
N VAL A 28 9.07 4.42 -4.54
CA VAL A 28 10.20 5.21 -5.07
C VAL A 28 9.93 5.71 -6.48
N ASN A 29 10.69 6.73 -6.88
CA ASN A 29 10.52 7.47 -8.14
C ASN A 29 9.11 8.07 -8.24
N PRO A 30 8.85 9.16 -7.49
CA PRO A 30 7.56 9.82 -7.54
C PRO A 30 7.23 10.26 -8.97
N LEU A 31 5.94 10.21 -9.31
CA LEU A 31 5.38 10.59 -10.59
C LEU A 31 4.48 11.82 -10.40
N ASP A 32 4.67 12.81 -11.26
CA ASP A 32 3.68 13.85 -11.50
C ASP A 32 2.46 13.29 -12.25
N ASP A 33 1.29 13.89 -12.05
CA ASP A 33 0.05 13.46 -12.68
C ASP A 33 0.14 13.44 -14.21
N SER A 34 0.90 14.36 -14.82
CA SER A 34 1.13 14.40 -16.26
C SER A 34 1.91 13.19 -16.80
N ALA A 35 2.62 12.46 -15.94
CA ALA A 35 3.37 11.26 -16.31
C ALA A 35 2.53 9.98 -16.23
N LEU A 36 1.29 10.04 -15.72
CA LEU A 36 0.39 8.90 -15.63
C LEU A 36 -0.25 8.55 -16.97
N ASP A 37 -0.62 9.54 -17.78
CA ASP A 37 -1.32 9.36 -19.06
C ASP A 37 -0.58 8.47 -20.07
N ASN A 38 0.75 8.38 -19.96
CA ASN A 38 1.60 7.59 -20.87
C ASN A 38 2.10 6.29 -20.24
N ARG A 39 1.57 5.88 -19.07
CA ARG A 39 2.05 4.70 -18.35
C ARG A 39 1.00 3.62 -18.25
N ASN A 40 1.40 2.44 -18.69
CA ASN A 40 0.64 1.22 -18.52
C ASN A 40 0.65 0.72 -17.07
N THR A 41 1.65 1.10 -16.26
CA THR A 41 1.78 0.62 -14.89
C THR A 41 2.40 1.68 -13.97
N TYR A 42 1.79 1.87 -12.80
CA TYR A 42 2.28 2.71 -11.73
C TYR A 42 1.79 2.20 -10.36
N PHE A 43 2.40 2.68 -9.29
CA PHE A 43 1.97 2.43 -7.92
C PHE A 43 1.33 3.69 -7.33
N ARG A 44 0.23 3.52 -6.61
CA ARG A 44 -0.48 4.57 -5.90
C ARG A 44 -0.39 4.32 -4.40
N GLY A 45 0.26 5.23 -3.69
CA GLY A 45 0.39 5.21 -2.23
C GLY A 45 -0.59 6.17 -1.57
N TYR A 46 -1.21 5.74 -0.47
CA TYR A 46 -1.98 6.56 0.44
C TYR A 46 -1.25 6.63 1.78
N PHE A 47 -1.07 7.84 2.30
CA PHE A 47 -0.31 8.10 3.51
C PHE A 47 -1.20 8.74 4.58
N ASP A 48 -1.01 8.32 5.83
CA ASP A 48 -1.69 8.93 6.99
C ASP A 48 -1.08 10.29 7.37
N GLY A 49 -1.57 10.89 8.47
CA GLY A 49 -1.09 12.18 8.96
C GLY A 49 0.35 12.17 9.49
N ASP A 50 0.93 11.00 9.71
CA ASP A 50 2.31 10.78 10.15
C ASP A 50 3.23 10.38 8.97
N ASP A 51 2.76 10.57 7.73
CA ASP A 51 3.46 10.21 6.49
C ASP A 51 3.74 8.69 6.36
N ARG A 52 2.91 7.85 6.99
CA ARG A 52 3.04 6.39 6.91
C ARG A 52 2.14 5.83 5.84
N LEU A 53 2.69 4.91 5.04
CA LEU A 53 1.94 4.24 3.98
C LEU A 53 0.86 3.35 4.59
N ILE A 54 -0.41 3.68 4.40
CA ILE A 54 -1.56 2.88 4.85
C ILE A 54 -2.17 2.05 3.72
N LEU A 55 -1.94 2.46 2.47
CA LEU A 55 -2.27 1.65 1.32
C LEU A 55 -1.30 1.85 0.16
N CYS A 56 -0.90 0.76 -0.47
CA CYS A 56 -0.31 0.76 -1.80
C CYS A 56 -1.19 -0.02 -2.79
N GLN A 57 -1.40 0.52 -3.98
CA GLN A 57 -2.07 -0.16 -5.08
C GLN A 57 -1.15 -0.19 -6.31
N LYS A 58 -1.02 -1.34 -6.96
CA LYS A 58 -0.44 -1.45 -8.29
C LYS A 58 -1.57 -1.28 -9.31
N VAL A 59 -1.48 -0.23 -10.11
CA VAL A 59 -2.44 0.07 -11.17
C VAL A 59 -1.82 -0.32 -12.50
N VAL A 60 -2.52 -1.15 -13.27
CA VAL A 60 -2.12 -1.60 -14.60
C VAL A 60 -3.27 -1.34 -15.58
N TYR A 61 -3.00 -0.56 -16.63
CA TYR A 61 -4.01 -0.09 -17.59
C TYR A 61 -5.28 0.53 -16.96
N GLY A 62 -5.12 1.20 -15.81
CA GLY A 62 -6.21 1.82 -15.06
C GLY A 62 -6.92 0.91 -14.05
N GLU A 63 -6.62 -0.39 -14.05
CA GLU A 63 -7.18 -1.38 -13.12
C GLU A 63 -6.23 -1.68 -11.97
N VAL A 64 -6.76 -1.93 -10.77
CA VAL A 64 -5.93 -2.32 -9.61
C VAL A 64 -5.70 -3.83 -9.67
N GLU A 65 -4.46 -4.25 -9.92
CA GLU A 65 -4.11 -5.67 -9.92
C GLU A 65 -3.72 -6.19 -8.53
N LEU A 66 -3.16 -5.32 -7.71
CA LEU A 66 -2.63 -5.69 -6.39
C LEU A 66 -2.79 -4.53 -5.41
N GLU A 67 -3.06 -4.87 -4.16
CA GLU A 67 -3.32 -3.92 -3.11
C GLU A 67 -2.74 -4.39 -1.77
N HIS A 68 -1.95 -3.54 -1.14
CA HIS A 68 -1.34 -3.74 0.17
C HIS A 68 -1.91 -2.75 1.16
N ARG A 69 -2.64 -3.23 2.16
CA ARG A 69 -3.18 -2.44 3.28
C ARG A 69 -2.29 -2.60 4.50
N TYR A 70 -2.00 -1.50 5.17
CA TYR A 70 -1.18 -1.48 6.37
C TYR A 70 -1.94 -0.82 7.50
N GLU A 71 -1.86 -1.45 8.67
CA GLU A 71 -2.31 -0.89 9.94
C GLU A 71 -1.13 -0.90 10.90
N TYR A 72 -1.03 0.14 11.72
CA TYR A 72 0.10 0.36 12.62
C TYR A 72 -0.37 0.32 14.07
N HIS A 73 0.48 -0.19 14.95
CA HIS A 73 0.33 -0.07 16.39
C HIS A 73 0.50 1.40 16.81
N PRO A 74 0.01 1.80 18.01
CA PRO A 74 0.20 3.15 18.52
C PRO A 74 1.66 3.59 18.63
N ASN A 75 2.59 2.63 18.79
CA ASN A 75 4.04 2.87 18.82
C ASN A 75 4.65 3.10 17.41
N GLY A 76 3.86 2.96 16.36
CA GLY A 76 4.26 3.14 14.95
C GLY A 76 4.83 1.91 14.28
N GLN A 77 4.94 0.77 14.97
CA GLN A 77 5.28 -0.49 14.34
C GLN A 77 4.12 -1.01 13.49
N LEU A 78 4.45 -1.79 12.46
CA LEU A 78 3.44 -2.46 11.66
C LEU A 78 2.66 -3.43 12.56
N GLN A 79 1.34 -3.37 12.51
CA GLN A 79 0.45 -4.29 13.23
C GLN A 79 -0.12 -5.34 12.28
N ARG A 80 -0.52 -4.91 11.08
CA ARG A 80 -1.16 -5.78 10.10
C ARG A 80 -0.80 -5.37 8.69
N ALA A 81 -0.50 -6.35 7.84
CA ALA A 81 -0.38 -6.18 6.41
C ALA A 81 -1.36 -7.12 5.68
N GLY A 82 -2.33 -6.55 4.98
CA GLY A 82 -3.22 -7.28 4.08
C GLY A 82 -2.77 -7.12 2.63
N ILE A 83 -2.58 -8.21 1.91
CA ILE A 83 -2.20 -8.23 0.50
C ILE A 83 -3.32 -8.90 -0.27
N LYS A 84 -3.97 -8.15 -1.16
CA LYS A 84 -4.96 -8.66 -2.11
C LYS A 84 -4.36 -8.65 -3.51
N ILE A 85 -4.39 -9.80 -4.17
CA ILE A 85 -4.08 -9.93 -5.60
C ILE A 85 -5.40 -10.18 -6.30
N PHE A 86 -5.83 -9.24 -7.16
CA PHE A 86 -7.16 -9.27 -7.75
C PHE A 86 -7.30 -10.33 -8.84
N ASP A 87 -6.27 -10.50 -9.67
CA ASP A 87 -6.26 -11.49 -10.76
C ASP A 87 -6.35 -12.93 -10.24
N GLU A 88 -5.68 -13.22 -9.12
CA GLU A 88 -5.68 -14.53 -8.48
C GLU A 88 -6.83 -14.72 -7.47
N ASP A 89 -7.67 -13.69 -7.29
CA ASP A 89 -8.64 -13.54 -6.20
C ASP A 89 -8.10 -13.90 -4.80
N SER A 90 -6.79 -13.84 -4.60
CA SER A 90 -6.12 -14.27 -3.38
C SER A 90 -5.94 -13.13 -2.39
N GLU A 91 -6.15 -13.41 -1.10
CA GLU A 91 -5.89 -12.47 -0.01
C GLU A 91 -5.00 -13.14 1.05
N SER A 92 -3.94 -12.46 1.44
CA SER A 92 -3.04 -12.87 2.51
C SER A 92 -2.99 -11.80 3.59
N VAL A 93 -3.07 -12.20 4.84
CA VAL A 93 -2.97 -11.29 5.99
C VAL A 93 -1.80 -11.72 6.85
N MET A 94 -0.93 -10.78 7.19
CA MET A 94 0.17 -10.96 8.12
C MET A 94 -0.07 -10.08 9.33
N LEU A 95 0.13 -10.64 10.52
CA LEU A 95 0.03 -9.94 11.79
C LEU A 95 1.43 -9.78 12.39
N PHE A 96 1.61 -8.68 13.12
CA PHE A 96 2.88 -8.32 13.72
C PHE A 96 2.62 -7.86 15.16
N ASP A 97 3.51 -8.22 16.08
CA ASP A 97 3.46 -7.75 17.46
C ASP A 97 3.97 -6.30 17.58
N GLU A 98 3.94 -5.76 18.80
CA GLU A 98 4.39 -4.40 19.09
C GLU A 98 5.91 -4.21 18.89
N ASP A 99 6.68 -5.30 18.79
CA ASP A 99 8.11 -5.28 18.48
C ASP A 99 8.39 -5.37 16.97
N GLY A 100 7.35 -5.51 16.14
CA GLY A 100 7.47 -5.66 14.68
C GLY A 100 7.82 -7.09 14.23
N THR A 101 7.71 -8.07 15.13
CA THR A 101 7.92 -9.48 14.81
C THR A 101 6.64 -10.04 14.20
N ARG A 102 6.77 -10.75 13.08
CA ARG A 102 5.62 -11.43 12.45
C ARG A 102 5.09 -12.52 13.38
N ILE A 103 3.82 -12.42 13.71
CA ILE A 103 3.06 -13.45 14.41
C ILE A 103 2.46 -14.34 13.31
N ASP A 104 3.04 -15.51 13.12
CA ASP A 104 2.42 -16.56 12.31
C ASP A 104 1.49 -17.37 13.24
N SER A 105 0.21 -17.45 12.90
CA SER A 105 -0.77 -18.25 13.64
C SER A 105 -0.78 -19.70 13.17
#